data_AF-A0A2V7ETE9-F1
#
_entry.id   AF-A0A2V7ETE9-F1
#
_cell.length_a   1.000
_cell.length_b   1.000
_cell.length_c   1.000
_cell.angle_alpha   90.00
_cell.angle_beta   90.00
_cell.angle_gamma   90.00
#
_symmetry.space_group_name_H-M   'P 1'
#
loop_
_entity.id
_entity.type
_entity.pdbx_description
1 polymer ?
#
loop_
_entity_poly.entity_id
_entity_poly.type
_entity_poly.pdbx_seq_one_letter_code
_entity_poly.pdbx_strand_id
1 'polypeptide(L)' 'MAKKDTIVIGADFGNVDLFIKFRDYPGAFVFHCHNIEHEDMRMMARMDIV' A
#
# COMPACT_ATOMS: atom_id res chain seq x y z
N MET A 1 -6.35 -4.64 16.69
CA MET A 1 -6.21 -4.04 15.34
C MET A 1 -6.80 -5.00 14.33
N ALA A 2 -7.76 -4.54 13.52
CA ALA A 2 -8.32 -5.36 12.45
C ALA A 2 -7.32 -5.46 11.29
N LYS A 3 -7.39 -6.54 10.53
CA LYS A 3 -6.66 -6.64 9.25
C LYS A 3 -7.20 -5.57 8.29
N LYS A 4 -6.28 -4.87 7.63
CA LYS A 4 -6.58 -3.79 6.68
C LYS A 4 -5.63 -3.91 5.49
N ASP A 5 -6.14 -3.61 4.31
CA ASP A 5 -5.38 -3.43 3.06
C ASP A 5 -5.08 -1.95 2.79
N THR A 6 -6.00 -1.06 3.18
CA THR A 6 -5.91 0.39 2.97
C THR A 6 -6.03 1.12 4.30
N ILE A 7 -5.13 2.08 4.54
CA ILE A 7 -5.08 2.90 5.75
C ILE A 7 -4.92 4.37 5.35
N VAL A 8 -5.56 5.28 6.10
CA VAL A 8 -5.47 6.72 5.86
C VAL A 8 -4.19 7.24 6.50
N ILE A 9 -3.31 7.83 5.68
CA ILE A 9 -2.14 8.58 6.13
C ILE A 9 -2.46 10.06 5.95
N GLY A 10 -3.00 10.68 7.01
CA GLY A 10 -3.32 12.11 7.04
C GLY A 10 -2.19 12.95 7.63
N ALA A 11 -2.33 14.27 7.53
CA ALA A 11 -1.39 15.24 8.10
C ALA A 11 -1.15 15.04 9.61
N ASP A 12 -2.15 14.52 10.34
CA ASP A 12 -2.09 14.32 11.78
C ASP A 12 -1.34 13.04 12.20
N PHE A 13 -1.17 12.07 11.29
CA PHE A 13 -0.73 10.72 11.64
C PHE A 13 0.73 10.42 11.33
N GLY A 14 1.38 11.17 10.41
CA GLY A 14 2.83 11.16 10.21
C GLY A 14 3.49 9.78 10.28
N ASN A 15 3.43 9.01 9.18
CA ASN A 15 3.98 7.64 9.02
C ASN A 15 3.15 6.51 9.65
N VAL A 16 3.33 5.31 9.10
CA VAL A 16 2.69 4.08 9.58
C VAL A 16 3.65 2.91 9.46
N ASP A 17 3.67 2.05 10.47
CA ASP A 17 4.37 0.76 10.42
C ASP A 17 3.40 -0.34 9.97
N LEU A 18 3.78 -1.06 8.92
CA LEU A 18 2.99 -2.14 8.33
C LEU A 18 3.58 -3.50 8.71
N PHE A 19 2.72 -4.42 9.13
CA PHE A 19 3.08 -5.82 9.34
C PHE A 19 2.25 -6.71 8.39
N ILE A 20 2.89 -7.19 7.32
CA ILE A 20 2.26 -7.94 6.23
C ILE A 20 2.90 -9.32 6.12
N LYS A 21 2.08 -10.37 5.90
CA LYS A 21 2.53 -11.73 5.62
C LYS A 21 2.08 -12.17 4.23
N PHE A 22 3.02 -12.21 3.28
CA PHE A 22 2.81 -12.80 1.95
C PHE A 22 2.85 -14.34 2.06
N ARG A 23 1.90 -15.05 1.41
CA ARG A 23 1.70 -16.50 1.64
C ARG A 23 1.67 -17.34 0.37
N ASP A 24 0.81 -16.98 -0.59
CA ASP A 24 0.36 -17.95 -1.59
C ASP A 24 0.85 -17.64 -3.01
N TYR A 25 1.10 -16.36 -3.34
CA TYR A 25 1.33 -15.93 -4.72
C TYR A 25 2.56 -15.01 -4.82
N PRO A 26 3.71 -15.51 -5.30
CA PRO A 26 4.82 -14.66 -5.71
C PRO A 26 4.50 -14.00 -7.07
N GLY A 27 5.10 -12.85 -7.35
CA GLY A 27 4.90 -12.12 -8.59
C GLY A 27 4.90 -10.60 -8.42
N ALA A 28 4.48 -9.92 -9.48
CA ALA A 28 4.40 -8.47 -9.52
C ALA A 28 3.08 -7.98 -8.93
N PHE A 29 3.17 -7.16 -7.89
CA PHE A 29 2.06 -6.46 -7.24
C PHE A 29 2.32 -4.95 -7.25
N VAL A 30 1.38 -4.18 -6.72
CA VAL A 30 1.50 -2.72 -6.58
C VAL A 30 1.16 -2.29 -5.16
N PHE A 31 1.71 -1.15 -4.76
CA PHE A 31 1.18 -0.35 -3.67
C PHE A 31 1.10 1.11 -4.14
N HIS A 32 0.07 1.82 -3.72
CA HIS A 32 -0.19 3.17 -4.20
C HIS A 32 -1.05 3.98 -3.22
N CYS A 33 -1.15 5.28 -3.46
CA CYS A 33 -2.18 6.08 -2.83
C CYS A 33 -3.54 5.71 -3.44
N HIS A 34 -4.53 5.43 -2.60
CA HIS A 34 -5.88 5.08 -3.07
C HIS A 34 -6.74 6.31 -3.43
N ASN A 35 -6.14 7.52 -3.39
CA ASN A 35 -6.71 8.68 -4.08
C ASN A 35 -6.40 8.54 -5.57
N ILE A 36 -7.44 8.37 -6.37
CA ILE A 36 -7.33 8.06 -7.81
C ILE A 36 -6.60 9.17 -8.58
N GLU A 37 -6.82 10.44 -8.22
CA GLU A 37 -6.13 11.55 -8.89
C GLU A 37 -4.61 11.47 -8.65
N HIS A 38 -4.21 11.06 -7.45
CA HIS A 38 -2.81 10.85 -7.11
C HIS A 38 -2.22 9.60 -7.77
N GLU A 39 -2.99 8.49 -7.77
CA GLU A 39 -2.64 7.23 -8.41
C GLU A 39 -2.33 7.43 -9.90
N ASP A 40 -3.27 8.04 -10.64
CA ASP A 40 -3.15 8.32 -12.07
C ASP A 40 -2.02 9.30 -12.37
N MET A 41 -1.71 10.18 -11.41
CA MET A 41 -0.55 11.10 -11.44
C MET A 41 0.73 10.47 -10.88
N ARG A 42 0.89 9.15 -11.03
CA ARG A 42 2.12 8.38 -10.76
C ARG A 42 2.45 8.17 -9.28
N MET A 43 1.51 8.33 -8.34
CA MET A 43 1.70 7.89 -6.94
C MET A 43 1.44 6.39 -6.78
N MET A 44 2.08 5.59 -7.63
CA MET A 44 2.02 4.14 -7.66
C MET A 44 3.42 3.57 -7.82
N ALA A 45 3.70 2.47 -7.11
CA ALA A 45 4.94 1.74 -7.21
C ALA A 45 4.69 0.24 -7.34
N ARG A 46 5.57 -0.42 -8.10
CA ARG A 46 5.60 -1.87 -8.21
C ARG A 46 6.28 -2.47 -6.98
N MET A 47 5.74 -3.59 -6.51
CA MET A 47 6.29 -4.42 -5.46
C MET A 47 6.36 -5.86 -5.95
N ASP A 48 7.56 -6.41 -6.06
CA ASP A 48 7.76 -7.81 -6.41
C ASP A 48 7.84 -8.67 -5.14
N ILE A 49 6.94 -9.64 -5.04
CA ILE A 49 6.93 -10.64 -3.98
C ILE A 49 7.67 -11.87 -4.51
N VAL A 50 8.79 -12.20 -3.88
CA VAL A 50 9.69 -13.30 -4.24
C VAL A 50 9.66 -14.42 -3.22
#